data_AF-A0A920FWJ3-F1
#
_entry.id   AF-A0A920FWJ3-F1
#
_cell.length_a   1.000
_cell.length_b   1.000
_cell.length_c   1.000
_cell.angle_alpha   90.00
_cell.angle_beta   90.00
_cell.angle_gamma   90.00
#
_symmetry.space_group_name_H-M   'P 1'
#
loop_
_entity.id
_entity.type
_entity.pdbx_description
1 polymer ?
#
loop_
_entity_poly.entity_id
_entity_poly.type
_entity_poly.pdbx_seq_one_letter_code
_entity_poly.pdbx_strand_id
1 'polypeptide(L)' 'MGGWFGWPNLIMKSTGGYLGLASKSDIESEMRVVDLYRRDGDKIALKLDIYRSSPFLKILGIDLLREIKLFLIHR' A
#
# COMPACT_ATOMS: atom_id res chain seq x y z
N MET A 1 0.26 -7.32 23.33
CA MET A 1 0.26 -7.49 21.87
C MET A 1 1.61 -6.99 21.38
N GLY A 2 2.52 -7.89 21.01
CA GLY A 2 3.80 -7.51 20.41
C GLY A 2 3.67 -7.57 18.90
N GLY A 3 3.92 -6.47 18.20
CA GLY A 3 3.99 -6.41 16.75
C GLY A 3 5.44 -6.23 16.33
N TRP A 4 5.88 -6.99 15.33
CA TRP A 4 7.19 -6.77 14.72
C TRP A 4 7.06 -5.63 13.71
N PHE A 5 7.76 -4.52 13.94
CA PHE A 5 7.79 -3.38 13.02
C PHE A 5 9.04 -3.47 12.15
N GLY A 6 8.90 -4.00 10.94
CA GLY A 6 9.89 -3.86 9.89
C GLY A 6 9.53 -2.67 8.99
N TRP A 7 10.51 -1.90 8.54
CA TRP A 7 10.37 -1.04 7.37
C TRP A 7 10.90 -1.77 6.13
N PRO A 8 10.07 -2.55 5.42
CA PRO A 8 10.36 -2.88 4.04
C PRO A 8 9.97 -1.68 3.15
N ASN A 9 10.99 -1.05 2.57
CA ASN A 9 10.79 -0.21 1.39
C ASN A 9 10.94 -1.13 0.18
N LEU A 10 9.82 -1.37 -0.50
CA LEU A 10 9.81 -2.14 -1.73
C LEU A 10 9.92 -1.16 -2.90
N ILE A 11 11.02 -1.23 -3.64
CA ILE A 11 11.15 -0.56 -4.93
C ILE A 11 10.68 -1.54 -5.99
N MET A 12 9.64 -1.17 -6.73
CA MET A 12 9.03 -2.02 -7.73
C MET A 12 8.54 -1.24 -8.94
N LYS A 13 8.37 -1.94 -10.06
CA LYS A 13 7.67 -1.44 -11.24
C LYS A 13 6.27 -2.02 -11.24
N SER A 14 5.26 -1.16 -11.41
CA SER A 14 3.85 -1.60 -11.42
C SER A 14 3.59 -2.48 -12.64
N THR A 15 3.11 -3.70 -12.42
CA THR A 15 2.60 -4.55 -13.51
C THR A 15 1.17 -4.20 -13.90
N GLY A 16 0.54 -3.24 -13.20
CA GLY A 16 -0.86 -2.87 -13.34
C GLY A 16 -1.81 -3.67 -12.45
N GLY A 17 -3.05 -3.19 -12.33
CA GLY A 17 -4.14 -3.87 -11.62
C GLY A 17 -4.21 -3.62 -10.11
N TYR A 18 -3.27 -2.90 -9.51
CA TYR A 18 -3.27 -2.62 -8.07
C TYR A 18 -4.56 -1.90 -7.65
N LEU A 19 -5.44 -2.62 -6.96
CA LEU A 19 -6.79 -2.18 -6.55
C LEU A 19 -7.65 -1.63 -7.71
N GLY A 20 -7.35 -2.02 -8.96
CA GLY A 20 -7.98 -1.45 -10.15
C GLY A 20 -7.58 0.01 -10.46
N LEU A 21 -6.58 0.55 -9.75
CA LEU A 21 -6.13 1.95 -9.89
C LEU A 21 -4.86 2.06 -10.72
N ALA A 22 -3.83 1.25 -10.44
CA ALA A 22 -2.54 1.40 -11.11
C ALA A 22 -2.53 0.75 -12.50
N SER A 23 -1.99 1.46 -13.49
CA SER A 23 -1.62 0.89 -14.78
C SER A 23 -0.24 0.23 -14.74
N LYS A 24 0.07 -0.56 -15.77
CA LYS A 24 1.44 -1.05 -15.98
C LYS A 24 2.36 0.16 -16.20
N SER A 25 3.51 0.18 -15.53
CA SER A 25 4.45 1.29 -15.59
C SER A 25 5.87 0.79 -15.35
N ASP A 26 6.83 1.33 -16.11
CA ASP A 26 8.26 1.07 -15.93
C ASP A 26 8.92 1.99 -14.90
N ILE A 27 8.15 2.88 -14.27
CA ILE A 27 8.61 3.78 -13.20
C ILE A 27 8.88 2.97 -11.94
N GLU A 28 10.11 3.06 -11.43
CA GLU A 28 10.43 2.54 -10.09
C GLU A 28 9.67 3.33 -9.03
N SER A 29 8.85 2.61 -8.27
CA SER A 29 7.93 3.18 -7.30
C SER A 29 8.17 2.55 -5.94
N GLU A 30 8.28 3.38 -4.92
CA GLU A 30 8.40 2.95 -3.53
C GLU A 30 7.02 2.58 -2.97
N MET A 31 6.87 1.34 -2.50
CA MET A 31 5.75 0.90 -1.68
C MET A 31 6.22 0.66 -0.26
N ARG A 32 5.53 1.27 0.71
CA ARG A 32 5.78 1.06 2.13
C ARG A 32 4.72 0.13 2.69
N VAL A 33 5.18 -0.91 3.38
CA VAL A 33 4.32 -1.90 4.02
C VAL A 33 4.72 -2.01 5.48
N VAL A 34 3.74 -2.12 6.36
CA VAL A 34 3.96 -2.47 7.75
C VAL A 34 3.24 -3.78 8.00
N ASP A 35 4.00 -4.78 8.42
CA ASP A 35 3.43 -6.05 8.83
C ASP A 35 3.19 -6.02 10.34
N LEU A 36 2.06 -6.55 10.79
CA LEU A 36 1.74 -6.75 12.20
C LEU A 36 1.38 -8.21 12.42
N TYR A 37 2.19 -8.88 13.24
CA TYR A 37 2.03 -10.29 13.57
C TYR A 37 1.53 -10.45 15.00
N ARG A 38 0.54 -11.32 15.21
CA ARG A 38 0.18 -11.84 16.54
C ARG A 38 0.56 -13.31 16.61
N ARG A 39 1.26 -13.69 17.67
CA ARG A 39 1.57 -15.09 17.96
C ARG A 39 0.58 -15.73 18.92
N ASP A 40 0.44 -17.04 18.78
CA ASP A 40 -0.23 -17.92 19.74
C ASP A 40 0.61 -19.20 19.86
N GLY A 41 1.25 -19.39 21.00
CA GLY A 41 2.29 -20.41 21.20
C GLY A 41 3.38 -20.39 20.12
N ASP A 42 3.58 -21.54 19.48
CA ASP A 42 4.58 -21.76 18.44
C ASP A 42 4.15 -21.26 17.03
N LYS A 43 2.94 -20.68 16.89
CA LYS A 43 2.37 -20.25 15.60
C LYS A 43 2.17 -18.74 15.46
N ILE A 44 2.13 -18.27 14.21
CA ILE A 44 1.55 -16.98 13.83
C ILE A 44 0.04 -17.17 13.74
N ALA A 45 -0.70 -16.53 14.63
CA ALA A 45 -2.15 -16.65 14.68
C ALA A 45 -2.87 -15.54 13.91
N LEU A 46 -2.18 -14.44 13.61
CA LEU A 46 -2.68 -13.36 12.76
C LEU A 46 -1.52 -12.65 12.08
N LYS A 47 -1.72 -12.31 10.81
CA LYS A 47 -0.87 -11.42 10.02
C LYS A 47 -1.75 -10.29 9.48
N LEU A 48 -1.35 -9.05 9.69
CA LEU A 48 -1.99 -7.86 9.15
C LEU A 48 -0.96 -7.06 8.37
N ASP A 49 -1.19 -6.84 7.08
CA ASP A 49 -0.31 -6.05 6.22
C ASP A 49 -0.97 -4.70 5.94
N ILE A 50 -0.30 -3.62 6.29
CA ILE A 50 -0.78 -2.25 6.12
C ILE A 50 0.04 -1.57 5.02
N TYR A 51 -0.63 -1.24 3.92
CA TYR A 51 0.00 -0.63 2.75
C TYR A 51 -0.20 0.88 2.76
N ARG A 52 0.87 1.65 2.55
CA ARG A 52 0.78 3.09 2.34
C ARG A 52 0.53 3.40 0.85
N SER A 53 -0.70 3.18 0.40
CA SER A 53 -1.06 3.25 -1.04
C SER A 53 -0.97 4.64 -1.67
N SER A 54 -1.31 5.71 -0.96
CA SER A 54 -1.44 7.05 -1.58
C SER A 54 -0.11 7.59 -2.17
N PRO A 55 1.03 7.58 -1.46
CA PRO A 55 2.31 7.98 -2.05
C PRO A 55 2.74 7.11 -3.22
N PHE A 56 2.55 5.79 -3.13
CA PHE A 56 2.85 4.86 -4.22
C PHE A 56 2.07 5.21 -5.49
N LEU A 57 0.75 5.37 -5.38
CA LEU A 57 -0.11 5.76 -6.49
C LEU A 57 0.28 7.11 -7.07
N LYS A 58 0.72 8.06 -6.24
CA LYS A 58 1.14 9.38 -6.68
C LYS A 58 2.42 9.33 -7.53
N ILE A 59 3.36 8.43 -7.24
CA ILE A 59 4.54 8.18 -8.10
C ILE A 59 4.10 7.68 -9.49
N LEU A 60 3.05 6.86 -9.54
CA LEU A 60 2.45 6.36 -10.78
C LEU A 60 1.51 7.36 -11.47
N GLY A 61 1.44 8.60 -11.00
CA GLY A 61 0.62 9.67 -11.58
C GLY A 61 -0.83 9.73 -11.11
N ILE A 62 -1.22 8.96 -10.08
CA ILE A 62 -2.59 8.89 -9.57
C ILE A 62 -2.67 9.62 -8.22
N ASP A 63 -3.40 10.73 -8.17
CA ASP A 63 -3.66 11.47 -6.94
C ASP A 63 -5.03 11.08 -6.35
N LEU A 64 -5.06 9.94 -5.65
CA LEU A 64 -6.27 9.36 -5.08
C LEU A 64 -7.03 10.31 -4.14
N LEU A 65 -6.31 11.13 -3.35
CA LEU A 65 -6.96 12.07 -2.41
C LEU A 65 -7.65 13.20 -3.17
N ARG A 66 -7.03 13.70 -4.24
CA ARG A 66 -7.65 14.70 -5.11
C ARG A 66 -8.92 14.15 -5.76
N GLU A 67 -8.87 12.93 -6.26
CA GLU A 67 -10.03 12.28 -6.90
C GLU A 67 -11.20 12.11 -5.93
N ILE A 68 -10.95 11.60 -4.73
CA ILE A 68 -11.97 11.47 -3.67
C ILE A 68 -12.55 12.84 -3.32
N LYS A 69 -11.70 13.86 -3.13
CA LYS A 69 -12.16 15.20 -2.79
C LYS A 69 -13.04 15.79 -3.90
N LEU A 70 -12.65 15.65 -5.16
CA LEU A 70 -13.45 16.11 -6.30
C LEU A 70 -14.80 15.39 -6.35
N PHE A 71 -14.79 14.07 -6.19
CA PHE A 71 -16.02 13.28 -6.15
C PHE A 71 -16.97 13.73 -5.03
N LEU A 72 -16.46 13.97 -3.82
CA LEU A 72 -17.27 14.41 -2.69
C LEU A 72 -17.84 15.83 -2.84
N ILE A 73 -17.17 16.71 -3.60
CA ILE A 73 -17.64 18.09 -3.85
C ILE A 73 -18.73 18.13 -4.94
N HIS A 74 -18.71 17.18 -5.88
CA HIS A 74 -19.67 17.11 -6.99
C HIS A 74 -20.79 16.08 -6.73
N ARG A 75 -20.99 15.69 -5.46
CA ARG A 75 -22.03 14.79 -4.97
C ARG A 75 -23.03 15.56 -4.12
#